data_AF-A0A497RN53-F1
#
_entry.id   AF-A0A497RN53-F1
#
_cell.length_a   1.000
_cell.length_b   1.000
_cell.length_c   1.000
_cell.angle_alpha   90.00
_cell.angle_beta   90.00
_cell.angle_gamma   90.00
#
_symmetry.space_group_name_H-M   'P 1'
#
loop_
_entity.id
_entity.type
_entity.pdbx_description
1 polymer ?
#
loop_
_entity_poly.entity_id
_entity_poly.type
_entity_poly.pdbx_seq_one_letter_code
_entity_poly.pdbx_strand_id
1 'polypeptide(L)'
;MGSKPKLSIKDLTIDKQEKRSIWSSFCSVDIKGLVKNEGNKEARSPYVMCKYYVGDKLIDTDRKDFGWSGIYPNAEEPFSFYKSFDSGSCEKLRIECEAYCKNC
;
A
#
# COMPACT_ATOMS: atom_id res chain seq x y z
N MET A 1 -9.00 -11.55 28.03
CA MET A 1 -8.00 -11.28 26.97
C MET A 1 -8.76 -10.78 25.75
N GLY A 2 -8.78 -9.46 25.52
CA GLY A 2 -9.51 -8.90 24.38
C GLY A 2 -8.64 -8.93 23.13
N SER A 3 -9.03 -9.72 22.13
CA SER A 3 -8.37 -9.79 20.82
C SER A 3 -8.14 -8.38 20.25
N LYS A 4 -6.89 -8.05 19.92
CA LYS A 4 -6.49 -6.80 19.27
C LYS A 4 -7.04 -6.73 17.84
N PRO A 5 -7.29 -5.55 17.28
CA PRO A 5 -7.54 -5.42 15.84
C PRO A 5 -6.35 -6.00 15.07
N LYS A 6 -6.64 -6.66 13.95
CA LYS A 6 -5.62 -7.32 13.11
C LYS A 6 -5.90 -6.95 11.67
N LEU A 7 -5.08 -6.08 11.11
CA LEU A 7 -5.19 -5.69 9.71
C LEU A 7 -4.38 -6.64 8.84
N SER A 8 -4.91 -6.97 7.67
CA SER A 8 -4.21 -7.69 6.62
C SER A 8 -4.55 -7.09 5.27
N ILE A 9 -3.63 -7.19 4.32
CA ILE A 9 -3.89 -6.81 2.92
C ILE A 9 -4.34 -8.06 2.17
N LYS A 10 -5.47 -7.94 1.47
CA LYS A 10 -6.06 -8.93 0.56
C LYS A 10 -6.04 -8.38 -0.86
N ASP A 11 -5.99 -9.29 -1.83
CA ASP A 11 -6.08 -8.98 -3.26
C ASP A 11 -5.13 -7.85 -3.69
N LEU A 12 -3.89 -7.89 -3.20
CA LEU A 12 -2.86 -6.91 -3.54
C LEU A 12 -2.43 -7.12 -5.00
N THR A 13 -2.75 -6.14 -5.83
CA THR A 13 -2.30 -6.03 -7.22
C THR A 13 -1.30 -4.88 -7.33
N ILE A 14 -0.17 -5.16 -7.98
CA ILE A 14 0.87 -4.17 -8.27
C ILE A 14 1.13 -4.23 -9.77
N ASP A 15 0.52 -3.30 -10.50
CA ASP A 15 0.70 -3.17 -11.93
C ASP A 15 1.80 -2.15 -12.20
N LYS A 16 2.83 -2.55 -12.94
CA LYS A 16 3.91 -1.68 -13.37
C LYS A 16 3.83 -1.45 -14.87
N GLN A 17 3.93 -0.20 -15.29
CA GLN A 17 3.95 0.19 -16.69
C GLN A 17 5.21 0.99 -16.96
N GLU A 18 6.11 0.41 -17.75
CA GLU A 18 7.27 1.12 -18.24
C GLU A 18 6.88 1.88 -19.52
N LYS A 19 6.90 3.21 -19.45
CA LYS A 19 6.63 4.07 -20.60
C LYS A 19 7.95 4.65 -21.08
N ARG A 20 8.34 4.27 -22.29
CA ARG A 20 9.52 4.79 -22.97
C ARG A 20 9.09 5.77 -24.05
N SER A 21 9.60 7.00 -23.94
CA SER A 21 9.58 8.02 -24.97
C SER A 21 10.99 8.18 -25.53
N ILE A 22 11.11 8.78 -26.71
CA ILE A 22 12.38 9.12 -27.37
C ILE A 22 13.25 9.99 -26.44
N TRP A 23 12.62 10.75 -25.53
CA TRP A 23 13.28 11.77 -24.69
C TRP A 23 13.30 11.43 -23.19
N SER A 24 12.54 10.42 -22.74
CA SER A 24 12.49 10.02 -21.33
C SER A 24 11.93 8.62 -21.15
N SER A 25 12.35 7.93 -20.08
CA SER A 25 11.79 6.65 -19.64
C SER A 25 11.27 6.83 -18.23
N PHE A 26 10.01 6.45 -17.98
CA PHE A 26 9.45 6.49 -16.63
C PHE A 26 8.73 5.18 -16.29
N CYS A 27 8.82 4.79 -15.03
CA CYS A 27 8.09 3.65 -14.49
C CYS A 27 6.88 4.16 -13.73
N SER A 28 5.68 3.86 -14.23
CA SER A 28 4.43 4.10 -13.51
C SER A 28 4.01 2.83 -12.78
N VAL A 29 3.50 3.00 -11.56
CA VAL A 29 3.03 1.92 -10.71
C VAL A 29 1.62 2.25 -10.25
N ASP A 30 0.71 1.30 -10.45
CA ASP A 30 -0.64 1.32 -9.91
C ASP A 30 -0.76 0.16 -8.91
N ILE A 31 -0.96 0.50 -7.63
CA ILE A 31 -1.10 -0.45 -6.54
C ILE A 31 -2.54 -0.41 -6.08
N LYS A 32 -3.21 -1.55 -6.04
CA LYS A 32 -4.59 -1.69 -5.53
C LYS A 32 -4.67 -2.87 -4.58
N GLY A 33 -5.58 -2.79 -3.63
CA GLY A 33 -5.87 -3.90 -2.74
C GLY A 33 -6.96 -3.57 -1.74
N LEU A 34 -7.26 -4.55 -0.88
CA LEU A 34 -8.23 -4.42 0.19
C LEU A 34 -7.53 -4.56 1.53
N VAL A 35 -7.81 -3.65 2.46
CA VAL A 35 -7.42 -3.84 3.86
C VAL A 35 -8.57 -4.49 4.59
N LYS A 36 -8.32 -5.70 5.08
CA LYS A 36 -9.29 -6.45 5.89
C LYS A 36 -8.93 -6.38 7.36
N ASN A 37 -9.91 -6.06 8.20
CA ASN A 37 -9.78 -6.26 9.64
C ASN A 37 -10.20 -7.68 10.03
N GLU A 38 -9.23 -8.56 10.17
CA GLU A 38 -9.38 -9.95 10.64
C GLU A 38 -9.52 -10.02 12.19
N GLY A 39 -9.53 -8.87 12.88
CA GLY A 39 -9.70 -8.80 14.32
C GLY A 39 -11.16 -8.64 14.75
N ASN A 40 -11.46 -8.96 16.01
CA ASN A 40 -12.81 -8.83 16.57
C ASN A 40 -13.09 -7.42 17.17
N LYS A 41 -12.24 -6.44 16.89
CA LYS A 41 -12.38 -5.05 17.35
C LYS A 41 -12.13 -4.09 16.19
N GLU A 42 -12.81 -2.96 16.20
CA GLU A 42 -12.61 -1.88 15.22
C GLU A 42 -11.16 -1.39 15.22
N ALA A 43 -10.55 -1.31 14.04
CA ALA A 43 -9.23 -0.74 13.86
C ALA A 43 -9.36 0.78 13.67
N ARG A 44 -9.07 1.57 14.71
CA ARG A 44 -9.16 3.04 14.67
C ARG A 44 -7.90 3.64 14.07
N SER A 45 -8.09 4.68 13.25
CA SER A 45 -7.03 5.32 12.46
C SER A 45 -6.16 4.32 11.66
N PRO A 46 -6.77 3.47 10.82
CA PRO A 46 -6.02 2.56 9.97
C PRO A 46 -5.40 3.31 8.80
N TYR A 47 -4.21 2.87 8.39
CA TYR A 47 -3.54 3.39 7.20
C TYR A 47 -2.77 2.27 6.52
N VAL A 48 -2.66 2.34 5.19
CA VAL A 48 -1.70 1.54 4.44
C VAL A 48 -0.50 2.40 4.14
N MET A 49 0.68 1.80 4.27
CA MET A 49 1.92 2.41 3.86
C MET A 49 2.59 1.48 2.85
N CYS A 50 2.95 2.02 1.68
CA CYS A 50 3.70 1.33 0.65
C CYS A 50 5.11 1.94 0.57
N LYS A 51 6.13 1.10 0.69
CA LYS A 51 7.54 1.44 0.60
C LYS A 51 8.08 1.02 -0.76
N TYR A 52 8.85 1.90 -1.39
CA TYR A 52 9.39 1.69 -2.73
C TYR A 52 10.90 1.57 -2.65
N TYR A 53 11.44 0.49 -3.21
CA TYR A 53 12.85 0.13 -3.13
C TYR A 53 13.45 -0.06 -4.52
N VAL A 54 14.71 0.32 -4.68
CA VAL A 54 15.55 -0.08 -5.82
C VAL A 54 16.75 -0.83 -5.27
N GLY A 55 16.82 -2.13 -5.54
CA GLY A 55 17.68 -3.04 -4.79
C GLY A 55 17.29 -3.03 -3.30
N ASP A 56 18.26 -2.79 -2.43
CA ASP A 56 18.05 -2.70 -0.97
C ASP A 56 17.78 -1.27 -0.48
N LYS A 57 17.87 -0.26 -1.36
CA LYS A 57 17.71 1.14 -0.99
C LYS A 57 16.24 1.55 -1.06
N LEU A 58 15.69 2.03 0.06
CA LEU A 58 14.40 2.72 0.10
C LEU A 58 14.53 4.06 -0.66
N ILE A 59 13.72 4.25 -1.69
CA ILE A 59 13.71 5.47 -2.50
C ILE A 59 12.51 6.36 -2.18
N ASP A 60 11.41 5.79 -1.70
CA ASP A 60 10.19 6.53 -1.45
C ASP A 60 9.22 5.76 -0.53
N THR A 61 8.23 6.46 0.01
CA THR A 61 7.16 5.87 0.84
C THR A 61 5.87 6.66 0.67
N ASP A 62 4.78 5.96 0.38
CA ASP A 62 3.43 6.53 0.35
C ASP A 62 2.59 6.00 1.49
N ARG A 63 1.68 6.85 1.99
CA ARG A 63 0.72 6.52 3.02
C ARG A 63 -0.68 6.93 2.58
N LYS A 64 -1.66 6.05 2.79
CA LYS A 64 -3.08 6.33 2.63
C LYS A 64 -3.81 6.02 3.93
N ASP A 65 -4.31 7.07 4.56
CA ASP A 65 -5.19 6.97 5.71
C ASP A 65 -6.61 6.63 5.25
N PHE A 66 -7.20 5.64 5.90
CA PHE A 66 -8.63 5.37 5.77
C PHE A 66 -9.33 6.25 6.81
N GLY A 67 -10.44 6.88 6.41
CA GLY A 67 -11.04 8.00 7.13
C GLY A 67 -11.38 7.77 8.61
N TRP A 68 -11.99 8.80 9.21
CA TRP A 68 -12.17 8.95 10.66
C TRP A 68 -12.91 7.80 11.37
N SER A 69 -13.66 6.97 10.65
CA SER A 69 -14.50 5.89 11.18
C SER A 69 -13.80 4.56 11.45
N GLY A 70 -12.52 4.39 11.08
CA GLY A 70 -11.82 3.12 11.25
C GLY A 70 -12.35 2.00 10.35
N ILE A 71 -11.79 0.79 10.50
CA ILE A 71 -12.25 -0.43 9.80
C ILE A 71 -12.91 -1.34 10.81
N TYR A 72 -14.21 -1.58 10.64
CA TYR A 72 -14.99 -2.46 11.52
C TYR A 72 -14.51 -3.93 11.45
N PRO A 73 -14.77 -4.75 12.48
CA PRO A 73 -14.45 -6.18 12.44
C PRO A 73 -15.00 -6.86 11.19
N ASN A 74 -14.18 -7.65 10.51
CA ASN A 74 -14.48 -8.34 9.25
C ASN A 74 -14.83 -7.41 8.06
N ALA A 75 -14.73 -6.09 8.21
CA ALA A 75 -14.88 -5.17 7.09
C ALA A 75 -13.61 -5.11 6.24
N GLU A 76 -13.81 -4.76 4.97
CA GLU A 76 -12.77 -4.59 3.97
C GLU A 76 -12.86 -3.19 3.38
N GLU A 77 -11.74 -2.47 3.35
CA GLU A 77 -11.67 -1.14 2.77
C GLU A 77 -10.66 -1.10 1.62
N PRO A 78 -11.04 -0.59 0.44
CA PRO A 78 -10.15 -0.53 -0.71
C PRO A 78 -9.11 0.57 -0.59
N PHE A 79 -7.87 0.27 -0.98
CA PHE A 79 -6.84 1.28 -1.23
C PHE A 79 -6.32 1.25 -2.65
N SER A 80 -5.76 2.39 -3.03
CA SER A 80 -5.10 2.58 -4.30
C SER A 80 -3.98 3.60 -4.13
N PHE A 81 -2.84 3.33 -4.77
CA PHE A 81 -1.74 4.26 -4.93
C PHE A 81 -1.35 4.30 -6.40
N TYR A 82 -1.09 5.49 -6.91
CA TYR A 82 -0.49 5.67 -8.22
C TYR A 82 0.75 6.52 -8.08
N LYS A 83 1.87 6.02 -8.58
CA LYS A 83 3.16 6.73 -8.52
C LYS A 83 3.98 6.52 -9.78
N SER A 84 4.70 7.56 -10.19
CA SER A 84 5.62 7.51 -11.31
C SER A 84 7.05 7.81 -10.85
N PHE A 85 8.02 7.09 -11.41
CA PHE A 85 9.44 7.25 -11.13
C PHE A 85 10.21 7.57 -12.41
N ASP A 86 10.95 8.68 -12.42
CA ASP A 86 11.68 9.20 -13.60
C ASP A 86 12.98 8.45 -13.94
N SER A 87 13.50 7.56 -13.09
CA SER A 87 14.87 7.05 -13.25
C SER A 87 15.09 5.58 -12.86
N GLY A 88 14.13 4.70 -13.14
CA GLY A 88 14.28 3.28 -12.83
C GLY A 88 13.58 2.38 -13.83
N SER A 89 14.24 1.26 -14.17
CA SER A 89 13.54 0.13 -14.78
C SER A 89 12.48 -0.40 -13.80
N CYS A 90 11.26 -0.60 -14.28
CA CYS A 90 10.17 -1.14 -13.45
C CYS A 90 10.51 -2.52 -12.86
N GLU A 91 11.37 -3.27 -13.53
CA GLU A 91 11.81 -4.60 -13.09
C GLU A 91 12.59 -4.54 -11.77
N LYS A 92 13.39 -3.49 -11.56
CA LYS A 92 14.22 -3.33 -10.36
C LYS A 92 13.48 -2.73 -9.17
N LEU A 93 12.25 -2.25 -9.38
CA LEU A 93 11.45 -1.61 -8.36
C LEU A 93 10.76 -2.66 -7.48
N ARG A 94 11.15 -2.81 -6.22
CA ARG A 94 10.44 -3.64 -5.24
C ARG A 94 9.49 -2.76 -4.43
N ILE A 95 8.26 -3.22 -4.23
CA ILE A 95 7.23 -2.47 -3.52
C ILE A 95 6.69 -3.35 -2.42
N GLU A 96 6.65 -2.82 -1.20
CA GLU A 96 6.13 -3.52 -0.03
C GLU A 96 5.05 -2.67 0.61
N CYS A 97 3.83 -3.20 0.68
CA CYS A 97 2.71 -2.54 1.32
C CYS A 97 2.35 -3.26 2.61
N GLU A 98 2.13 -2.49 3.66
CA GLU A 98 1.74 -2.97 4.98
C GLU A 98 0.58 -2.14 5.51
N ALA A 99 -0.36 -2.79 6.20
CA ALA A 99 -1.49 -2.14 6.85
C ALA A 99 -1.19 -1.98 8.35
N TYR A 100 -1.43 -0.77 8.86
CA TYR A 100 -1.15 -0.40 10.24
C TYR A 100 -2.39 0.19 10.89
N CYS A 101 -2.46 0.12 12.21
CA CYS A 101 -3.41 0.90 12.99
C CYS A 101 -2.71 1.49 14.21
N LYS A 102 -2.99 2.77 14.52
CA LYS A 102 -2.32 3.48 15.61
C LYS A 102 -2.72 2.94 16.99
N ASN A 103 -3.96 2.43 17.11
CA ASN A 103 -4.53 1.91 18.34
C ASN A 103 -4.98 0.44 18.17
N CYS A 104 -4.00 -0.43 17.92
CA CYS A 104 -4.14 -1.88 18.01
C CYS A 104 -3.69 -2.36 19.41
#